data_AF-A0A496P988-F1
#
_entry.id   AF-A0A496P988-F1
#
_cell.length_a   1.000
_cell.length_b   1.000
_cell.length_c   1.000
_cell.angle_alpha   90.00
_cell.angle_beta   90.00
_cell.angle_gamma   90.00
#
_symmetry.space_group_name_H-M   'P 1'
#
loop_
_entity.id
_entity.type
_entity.pdbx_description
1 polymer ?
#
loop_
_entity_poly.entity_id
_entity_poly.type
_entity_poly.pdbx_seq_one_letter_code
_entity_poly.pdbx_strand_id
1 'polypeptide(L)'
;VDIYVGDPNYDFENSINTARLATLDYLKLTGGTLSGALKMANNVLIEGYKPDGHGMGLVKVSTSGNAEFGDASANAFIKGKEFKHYDGTDSFTVLTTKHYGTAIYKKKDVDDNFVKKTEVDQLGFPYSKVEAAADWNTFTTQGAIEINFDGGANNPPRSHKQGMLIVMNFGKGKMIDQTFHAFNGETYHRMFMADKWKSWGRVQTSLNSRLKLWSANGGNEVYVE
;
A
#
# COMPACT_ATOMS: atom_id res chain seq x y z
N VAL A 1 10.71 -28.47 89.15
CA VAL A 1 10.54 -28.80 87.73
C VAL A 1 11.19 -27.67 86.98
N ASP A 2 12.43 -27.89 86.55
CA ASP A 2 13.18 -26.87 85.85
C ASP A 2 12.78 -26.93 84.38
N ILE A 3 12.11 -25.88 83.91
CA ILE A 3 11.79 -25.71 82.50
C ILE A 3 13.06 -25.18 81.86
N TYR A 4 13.77 -26.05 81.15
CA TYR A 4 14.85 -25.63 80.28
C TYR A 4 14.24 -24.84 79.11
N VAL A 5 14.40 -23.52 79.13
CA VAL A 5 14.09 -22.67 77.98
C VAL A 5 15.31 -22.71 77.09
N GLY A 6 15.35 -23.69 76.17
CA GLY A 6 16.48 -23.91 75.27
C GLY A 6 16.79 -22.68 74.41
N ASP A 7 18.06 -22.55 74.03
CA ASP A 7 18.55 -21.55 73.08
C ASP A 7 17.65 -21.54 71.82
N PRO A 8 17.06 -20.40 71.44
CA PRO A 8 16.17 -20.32 70.28
C PRO A 8 16.87 -20.62 68.94
N ASN A 9 18.21 -20.76 68.92
CA ASN A 9 18.99 -21.16 67.74
C ASN A 9 19.42 -22.64 67.76
N TYR A 10 19.01 -23.42 68.76
CA TYR A 10 19.34 -24.84 68.84
C TYR A 10 18.29 -25.69 68.13
N ASP A 11 18.60 -26.12 66.90
CA ASP A 11 17.75 -27.04 66.15
C ASP A 11 17.85 -28.46 66.76
N PHE A 12 16.75 -28.94 67.33
CA PHE A 12 16.64 -30.35 67.74
C PHE A 12 16.43 -31.22 66.49
N GLU A 13 17.31 -32.21 66.28
CA GLU A 13 17.28 -33.14 65.13
C GLU A 13 15.93 -33.86 64.93
N ASN A 14 15.05 -33.88 65.94
CA ASN A 14 13.72 -34.50 65.89
C ASN A 14 12.59 -33.54 66.30
N SER A 15 12.72 -32.24 66.05
CA SER A 15 11.59 -31.32 66.26
C SER A 15 10.47 -31.63 65.25
N ILE A 16 9.21 -31.60 65.69
CA ILE A 16 8.02 -31.76 64.82
C ILE A 16 8.04 -30.75 63.67
N ASN A 17 8.64 -29.57 63.88
CA ASN A 17 8.76 -28.54 62.86
C ASN A 17 9.79 -28.92 61.79
N THR A 18 10.90 -29.56 62.16
CA THR A 18 11.94 -30.05 61.25
C THR A 18 11.44 -31.23 60.42
N ALA A 19 10.70 -32.16 61.03
CA ALA A 19 10.09 -33.31 60.34
C ALA A 19 8.92 -32.91 59.42
N ARG A 20 8.12 -31.90 59.79
CA ARG A 20 7.07 -31.34 58.92
C ARG A 20 7.64 -30.53 57.75
N LEU A 21 8.77 -29.84 57.91
CA LEU A 21 9.44 -29.18 56.79
C LEU A 21 10.10 -30.19 55.84
N ALA A 22 10.68 -31.28 56.36
CA ALA A 22 11.29 -32.34 55.56
C ALA A 22 10.29 -33.12 54.69
N THR A 23 8.99 -32.98 54.95
CA THR A 23 7.89 -33.62 54.20
C THR A 23 7.12 -32.63 53.32
N LEU A 24 7.47 -31.34 53.33
CA LEU A 24 6.89 -30.34 52.44
C LEU A 24 7.83 -30.12 51.25
N ASP A 25 7.39 -30.56 50.07
CA ASP A 25 8.11 -30.41 48.81
C ASP A 25 8.07 -28.95 48.30
N TYR A 26 8.69 -28.03 49.03
CA TYR A 26 8.87 -26.65 48.56
C TYR A 26 10.02 -26.56 47.56
N LEU A 27 9.85 -25.70 46.55
CA LEU A 27 10.94 -25.26 45.69
C LEU A 27 11.96 -24.48 46.54
N LYS A 28 13.23 -24.90 46.45
CA LYS A 28 14.34 -24.22 47.13
C LYS A 28 14.45 -22.77 46.66
N LEU A 29 14.83 -21.88 47.58
CA LEU A 29 15.03 -20.45 47.31
C LEU A 29 16.20 -20.15 46.37
N THR A 30 17.15 -21.07 46.24
CA THR A 30 18.31 -20.90 45.37
C THR A 30 18.67 -22.23 44.72
N GLY A 31 18.52 -22.26 43.39
CA GLY A 31 18.69 -23.49 42.60
C GLY A 31 17.66 -24.56 42.94
N GLY A 32 17.54 -25.58 42.09
CA GLY A 32 16.59 -26.67 42.29
C GLY A 32 15.83 -27.02 41.02
N THR A 33 15.15 -28.16 41.05
CA THR A 33 14.38 -28.70 39.93
C THR A 33 12.96 -29.03 40.40
N LEU A 34 11.96 -28.73 39.58
CA LEU A 34 10.57 -29.16 39.78
C LEU A 34 10.34 -30.46 38.98
N SER A 35 9.97 -31.55 39.65
CA SER A 35 9.52 -32.78 39.00
C SER A 35 7.99 -32.84 38.98
N GLY A 36 7.38 -32.04 38.12
CA GLY A 36 5.92 -31.95 37.98
C GLY A 36 5.47 -30.69 37.25
N ALA A 37 4.15 -30.49 37.14
CA ALA A 37 3.58 -29.27 36.57
C ALA A 37 3.42 -28.19 37.63
N LEU A 38 3.85 -26.97 37.33
CA LEU A 38 3.45 -25.79 38.10
C LEU A 38 2.00 -25.44 37.73
N LYS A 39 1.06 -25.68 38.65
CA LYS A 39 -0.36 -25.34 38.49
C LYS A 39 -0.65 -24.04 39.22
N MET A 40 -1.16 -23.04 38.50
CA MET A 40 -1.52 -21.73 39.04
C MET A 40 -3.03 -21.54 38.97
N ALA A 41 -3.59 -20.77 39.90
CA ALA A 41 -4.99 -20.35 39.78
C ALA A 41 -5.16 -19.41 38.57
N ASN A 42 -6.40 -19.30 38.07
CA ASN A 42 -6.72 -18.40 36.96
C ASN A 42 -6.28 -16.96 37.28
N ASN A 43 -5.73 -16.26 36.29
CA ASN A 43 -5.25 -14.88 36.41
C ASN A 43 -4.14 -14.68 37.47
N VAL A 44 -3.43 -15.75 37.84
CA VAL A 44 -2.19 -15.67 38.62
C VAL A 44 -1.01 -15.84 37.67
N LEU A 45 0.03 -15.02 37.85
CA LEU A 45 1.19 -14.95 36.98
C LEU A 45 2.43 -15.60 37.62
N ILE A 46 3.32 -16.12 36.79
CA ILE A 46 4.71 -16.38 37.19
C ILE A 46 5.46 -15.05 37.11
N GLU A 47 6.16 -14.71 38.18
CA GLU A 47 6.79 -13.41 38.36
C GLU A 47 8.31 -13.55 38.40
N GLY A 48 9.00 -12.66 37.70
CA GLY A 48 10.43 -12.43 37.87
C GLY A 48 10.68 -11.06 38.49
N TYR A 49 11.85 -10.85 39.09
CA TYR A 49 12.24 -9.53 39.59
C TYR A 49 13.01 -8.75 38.54
N LYS A 50 12.63 -7.50 38.35
CA LYS A 50 13.42 -6.49 37.64
C LYS A 50 14.66 -6.13 38.45
N PRO A 51 15.69 -5.50 37.84
CA PRO A 51 16.87 -5.05 38.56
C PRO A 51 16.58 -4.06 39.70
N ASP A 52 15.45 -3.36 39.65
CA ASP A 52 14.98 -2.44 40.70
C ASP A 52 14.22 -3.14 41.84
N GLY A 53 14.10 -4.47 41.79
CA GLY A 53 13.42 -5.28 42.80
C GLY A 53 11.90 -5.37 42.65
N HIS A 54 11.30 -4.71 41.65
CA HIS A 54 9.87 -4.86 41.37
C HIS A 54 9.57 -6.14 40.59
N GLY A 55 8.41 -6.74 40.88
CA GLY A 55 7.89 -7.88 40.12
C GLY A 55 7.58 -7.52 38.67
N MET A 56 7.72 -8.51 37.79
CA MET A 56 7.35 -8.45 36.38
C MET A 56 6.70 -9.77 35.98
N GLY A 57 5.51 -9.69 35.37
CA GLY A 57 4.84 -10.87 34.86
C GLY A 57 5.62 -11.51 33.71
N LEU A 58 5.84 -12.82 33.79
CA LEU A 58 6.49 -13.58 32.72
C LEU A 58 5.47 -14.37 31.89
N VAL A 59 4.55 -15.08 32.56
CA VAL A 59 3.48 -15.84 31.90
C VAL A 59 2.27 -15.96 32.83
N LYS A 60 1.06 -15.96 32.25
CA LYS A 60 -0.18 -16.26 32.96
C LYS A 60 -1.23 -16.89 32.04
N VAL A 61 -2.27 -17.46 32.65
CA VAL A 61 -3.54 -17.74 31.96
C VAL A 61 -4.48 -16.57 32.24
N SER A 62 -4.96 -15.93 31.19
CA SER A 62 -5.88 -14.79 31.29
C SER A 62 -7.28 -15.22 31.72
N THR A 63 -8.09 -14.25 32.13
CA THR A 63 -9.50 -14.50 32.47
C THR A 63 -10.32 -15.05 31.31
N SER A 64 -9.87 -14.87 30.06
CA SER A 64 -10.45 -15.45 28.85
C SER A 64 -9.92 -16.84 28.50
N GLY A 65 -9.04 -17.42 29.34
CA GLY A 65 -8.46 -18.74 29.12
C GLY A 65 -7.30 -18.78 28.12
N ASN A 66 -6.72 -17.63 27.76
CA ASN A 66 -5.57 -17.57 26.87
C ASN A 66 -4.24 -17.56 27.64
N ALA A 67 -3.20 -18.19 27.10
CA ALA A 67 -1.85 -18.00 27.61
C ALA A 67 -1.31 -16.63 27.17
N GLU A 68 -0.89 -15.81 28.13
CA GLU A 68 -0.27 -14.51 27.89
C GLU A 68 1.19 -14.55 28.33
N PHE A 69 2.10 -14.07 27.48
CA PHE A 69 3.55 -14.06 27.72
C PHE A 69 4.07 -12.62 27.75
N GLY A 70 4.83 -12.28 28.79
CA GLY A 70 5.39 -10.95 29.01
C GLY A 70 4.52 -10.03 29.87
N ASP A 71 4.93 -8.76 29.94
CA ASP A 71 4.35 -7.72 30.79
C ASP A 71 4.24 -6.42 29.99
N ALA A 72 3.15 -5.67 30.17
CA ALA A 72 2.93 -4.41 29.44
C ALA A 72 3.96 -3.32 29.76
N SER A 73 4.68 -3.43 30.89
CA SER A 73 5.69 -2.48 31.33
C SER A 73 7.08 -2.72 30.71
N ALA A 74 7.29 -3.79 29.94
CA ALA A 74 8.59 -4.15 29.42
C ALA A 74 8.55 -4.87 28.06
N ASN A 75 9.66 -4.83 27.32
CA ASN A 75 9.80 -5.60 26.09
C ASN A 75 10.02 -7.09 26.40
N ALA A 76 9.32 -7.96 25.68
CA ALA A 76 9.58 -9.40 25.68
C ALA A 76 10.59 -9.77 24.58
N PHE A 77 11.69 -10.40 24.96
CA PHE A 77 12.70 -10.91 24.02
C PHE A 77 12.71 -12.44 24.01
N ILE A 78 12.43 -13.04 22.86
CA ILE A 78 12.47 -14.49 22.66
C ILE A 78 13.81 -14.85 22.00
N LYS A 79 14.64 -15.64 22.69
CA LYS A 79 15.94 -16.08 22.18
C LYS A 79 15.88 -17.55 21.76
N GLY A 80 16.24 -17.83 20.51
CA GLY A 80 16.30 -19.17 19.94
C GLY A 80 16.92 -19.15 18.55
N LYS A 81 17.24 -20.33 17.99
CA LYS A 81 17.77 -20.44 16.62
C LYS A 81 16.72 -20.02 15.58
N GLU A 82 15.46 -20.39 15.82
CA GLU A 82 14.30 -20.07 14.98
C GLU A 82 13.11 -19.68 15.85
N PHE A 83 12.19 -18.88 15.31
CA PHE A 83 10.91 -18.58 15.94
C PHE A 83 9.78 -19.13 15.06
N LYS A 84 9.05 -20.12 15.60
CA LYS A 84 8.05 -20.90 14.88
C LYS A 84 6.73 -20.95 15.64
N HIS A 85 5.63 -20.93 14.90
CA HIS A 85 4.29 -21.22 15.40
C HIS A 85 3.96 -22.69 15.06
N TYR A 86 3.45 -23.45 16.03
CA TYR A 86 2.99 -24.82 15.85
C TYR A 86 1.50 -24.89 16.16
N ASP A 87 0.71 -25.49 15.29
CA ASP A 87 -0.76 -25.57 15.43
C ASP A 87 -1.25 -26.92 15.98
N GLY A 88 -0.34 -27.83 16.33
CA GLY A 88 -0.65 -29.20 16.73
C GLY A 88 -0.41 -30.24 15.63
N THR A 89 -0.15 -29.80 14.39
CA THR A 89 0.17 -30.67 13.24
C THR A 89 1.43 -30.18 12.54
N ASP A 90 1.45 -28.92 12.11
CA ASP A 90 2.49 -28.31 11.30
C ASP A 90 3.18 -27.13 11.99
N SER A 91 4.42 -26.87 11.56
CA SER A 91 5.23 -25.75 12.06
C SER A 91 5.42 -24.67 11.00
N PHE A 92 5.13 -23.43 11.34
CA PHE A 92 5.20 -22.26 10.48
C PHE A 92 6.26 -21.27 10.97
N THR A 93 7.05 -20.71 10.05
CA THR A 93 8.01 -19.65 10.37
C THR A 93 7.28 -18.36 10.72
N VAL A 94 7.60 -17.77 11.87
CA VAL A 94 7.08 -16.44 12.21
C VAL A 94 7.87 -15.37 11.47
N LEU A 95 7.15 -14.59 10.68
CA LEU A 95 7.70 -13.54 9.85
C LEU A 95 8.12 -12.32 10.69
N THR A 96 9.44 -12.16 10.84
CA THR A 96 10.08 -10.98 11.44
C THR A 96 10.78 -10.12 10.37
N THR A 97 11.34 -8.97 10.77
CA THR A 97 12.12 -8.06 9.90
C THR A 97 13.30 -8.73 9.18
N LYS A 98 13.80 -9.87 9.68
CA LYS A 98 14.79 -10.72 9.00
C LYS A 98 14.34 -11.18 7.61
N HIS A 99 13.04 -11.31 7.37
CA HIS A 99 12.47 -11.84 6.13
C HIS A 99 12.17 -10.76 5.08
N TYR A 100 12.43 -9.49 5.40
CA TYR A 100 12.25 -8.40 4.45
C TYR A 100 13.22 -8.52 3.27
N GLY A 101 12.69 -8.42 2.05
CA GLY A 101 13.44 -8.55 0.79
C GLY A 101 13.65 -9.99 0.31
N THR A 102 13.16 -10.99 1.05
CA THR A 102 13.23 -12.41 0.64
C THR A 102 11.83 -13.03 0.56
N ALA A 103 11.10 -13.07 1.67
CA ALA A 103 9.74 -13.62 1.73
C ALA A 103 8.65 -12.55 1.78
N ILE A 104 9.00 -11.30 2.15
CA ILE A 104 8.07 -10.17 2.26
C ILE A 104 8.75 -8.92 1.72
N TYR A 105 8.03 -8.08 0.98
CA TYR A 105 8.53 -6.78 0.54
C TYR A 105 8.51 -5.75 1.67
N LYS A 106 9.53 -4.89 1.75
CA LYS A 106 9.43 -3.68 2.56
C LYS A 106 8.51 -2.69 1.85
N LYS A 107 7.95 -1.74 2.60
CA LYS A 107 7.13 -0.66 2.03
C LYS A 107 7.84 0.03 0.84
N LYS A 108 9.13 0.35 0.98
CA LYS A 108 9.91 0.96 -0.10
C LYS A 108 9.98 0.08 -1.34
N ASP A 109 10.18 -1.22 -1.18
CA ASP A 109 10.23 -2.15 -2.31
C ASP A 109 8.88 -2.20 -3.05
N VAL A 110 7.77 -2.08 -2.31
CA VAL A 110 6.43 -1.95 -2.92
C VAL A 110 6.31 -0.61 -3.67
N ASP A 111 6.69 0.49 -3.02
CA ASP A 111 6.60 1.84 -3.60
C ASP A 111 7.45 2.01 -4.86
N ASP A 112 8.60 1.33 -4.94
CA ASP A 112 9.55 1.42 -6.05
C ASP A 112 9.23 0.46 -7.20
N ASN A 113 8.70 -0.74 -6.91
CA ASN A 113 8.53 -1.80 -7.91
C ASN A 113 7.09 -2.02 -8.38
N PHE A 114 6.09 -1.49 -7.66
CA PHE A 114 4.68 -1.66 -8.01
C PHE A 114 4.10 -0.35 -8.54
N VAL A 115 3.39 -0.45 -9.68
CA VAL A 115 2.68 0.69 -10.27
C VAL A 115 1.59 1.15 -9.31
N LYS A 116 1.55 2.45 -9.01
CA LYS A 116 0.56 3.03 -8.11
C LYS A 116 -0.80 3.06 -8.80
N LYS A 117 -1.88 2.97 -8.02
CA LYS A 117 -3.25 3.08 -8.56
C LYS A 117 -3.47 4.36 -9.39
N THR A 118 -2.85 5.48 -8.98
CA THR A 118 -2.87 6.77 -9.70
C THR A 118 -2.13 6.74 -11.05
N GLU A 119 -1.25 5.76 -11.25
CA GLU A 119 -0.51 5.55 -12.50
C GLU A 119 -1.23 4.54 -13.41
N VAL A 120 -2.10 3.69 -12.85
CA VAL A 120 -2.94 2.72 -13.59
C VAL A 120 -4.12 3.38 -14.31
N ASP A 121 -4.54 4.59 -13.92
CA ASP A 121 -5.62 5.35 -14.59
C ASP A 121 -5.22 5.91 -15.99
N GLN A 122 -4.04 5.56 -16.52
CA GLN A 122 -3.56 6.00 -17.83
C GLN A 122 -3.44 4.85 -18.84
N LEU A 123 -4.57 4.20 -19.16
CA LEU A 123 -4.69 3.38 -20.38
C LEU A 123 -4.72 4.25 -21.66
N GLY A 124 -3.73 5.13 -21.84
CA GLY A 124 -3.29 5.54 -23.18
C GLY A 124 -2.86 7.01 -23.38
N PHE A 125 -3.48 7.99 -22.71
CA PHE A 125 -3.18 9.41 -22.95
C PHE A 125 -3.39 10.23 -21.67
N PRO A 126 -2.38 11.02 -21.21
CA PRO A 126 -2.58 11.91 -20.07
C PRO A 126 -3.65 12.97 -20.38
N TYR A 127 -4.54 13.22 -19.43
CA TYR A 127 -5.60 14.22 -19.53
C TYR A 127 -5.15 15.56 -18.94
N SER A 128 -5.51 16.66 -19.58
CA SER A 128 -5.38 18.01 -19.00
C SER A 128 -6.53 18.92 -19.43
N LYS A 129 -6.74 20.01 -18.70
CA LYS A 129 -7.73 21.04 -19.03
C LYS A 129 -7.04 22.39 -19.22
N VAL A 130 -7.39 23.11 -20.27
CA VAL A 130 -6.89 24.47 -20.54
C VAL A 130 -8.07 25.43 -20.53
N GLU A 131 -8.01 26.43 -19.66
CA GLU A 131 -9.10 27.37 -19.41
C GLU A 131 -8.84 28.79 -19.95
N ALA A 132 -7.67 29.02 -20.56
CA ALA A 132 -7.29 30.33 -21.10
C ALA A 132 -6.76 30.21 -22.53
N ALA A 133 -6.99 31.27 -23.32
CA ALA A 133 -6.51 31.36 -24.69
C ALA A 133 -4.99 31.15 -24.76
N ALA A 134 -4.57 30.19 -25.58
CA ALA A 134 -3.16 29.86 -25.80
C ALA A 134 -2.87 29.76 -27.31
N ASP A 135 -1.58 29.72 -27.66
CA ASP A 135 -1.17 29.29 -28.99
C ASP A 135 -1.21 27.75 -29.07
N TRP A 136 -2.07 27.21 -29.93
CA TRP A 136 -2.27 25.76 -30.06
C TRP A 136 -1.06 25.05 -30.67
N ASN A 137 -0.09 25.78 -31.24
CA ASN A 137 1.20 25.22 -31.66
C ASN A 137 2.05 24.75 -30.47
N THR A 138 1.75 25.19 -29.25
CA THR A 138 2.48 24.79 -28.03
C THR A 138 2.01 23.45 -27.46
N PHE A 139 0.81 22.99 -27.83
CA PHE A 139 0.24 21.71 -27.40
C PHE A 139 0.90 20.54 -28.14
N THR A 140 2.10 20.20 -27.68
CA THR A 140 3.00 19.22 -28.32
C THR A 140 3.16 17.95 -27.50
N THR A 141 2.83 17.99 -26.20
CA THR A 141 2.86 16.81 -25.33
C THR A 141 1.74 15.85 -25.72
N GLN A 142 2.07 14.57 -25.88
CA GLN A 142 1.08 13.54 -26.15
C GLN A 142 0.04 13.47 -25.03
N GLY A 143 -1.25 13.52 -25.37
CA GLY A 143 -2.33 13.55 -24.38
C GLY A 143 -3.69 13.94 -24.96
N ALA A 144 -4.70 13.91 -24.09
CA ALA A 144 -6.01 14.48 -24.32
C ALA A 144 -6.14 15.80 -23.54
N ILE A 145 -6.61 16.85 -24.19
CA ILE A 145 -6.67 18.21 -23.65
C ILE A 145 -8.09 18.73 -23.81
N GLU A 146 -8.80 18.95 -22.71
CA GLU A 146 -10.07 19.67 -22.71
C GLU A 146 -9.81 21.16 -22.90
N ILE A 147 -10.30 21.71 -24.00
CA ILE A 147 -10.26 23.13 -24.30
C ILE A 147 -11.56 23.75 -23.80
N ASN A 148 -11.48 24.59 -22.77
CA ASN A 148 -12.64 25.23 -22.16
C ASN A 148 -12.62 26.76 -22.30
N PHE A 149 -12.23 27.25 -23.47
CA PHE A 149 -12.29 28.67 -23.83
C PHE A 149 -12.60 28.85 -25.31
N ASP A 150 -13.03 30.06 -25.69
CA ASP A 150 -13.17 30.46 -27.09
C ASP A 150 -11.96 31.31 -27.51
N GLY A 151 -11.29 30.93 -28.60
CA GLY A 151 -10.15 31.68 -29.17
C GLY A 151 -8.79 30.99 -29.09
N GLY A 152 -7.73 31.78 -28.91
CA GLY A 152 -6.32 31.34 -29.02
C GLY A 152 -5.75 31.45 -30.44
N ALA A 153 -4.42 31.44 -30.55
CA ALA A 153 -3.72 31.45 -31.83
C ALA A 153 -3.62 30.03 -32.41
N ASN A 154 -3.58 29.91 -33.74
CA ASN A 154 -3.42 28.64 -34.46
C ASN A 154 -4.47 27.56 -34.13
N ASN A 155 -5.66 27.97 -33.69
CA ASN A 155 -6.81 27.08 -33.51
C ASN A 155 -7.47 26.71 -34.86
N PRO A 156 -8.38 25.72 -34.89
CA PRO A 156 -9.08 25.33 -36.12
C PRO A 156 -9.94 26.45 -36.71
N PRO A 157 -10.05 26.59 -38.05
CA PRO A 157 -10.86 27.64 -38.68
C PRO A 157 -12.36 27.36 -38.51
N ARG A 158 -13.14 28.42 -38.26
CA ARG A 158 -14.64 28.43 -38.24
C ARG A 158 -15.35 27.54 -37.22
N SER A 159 -14.64 26.86 -36.33
CA SER A 159 -15.23 26.00 -35.30
C SER A 159 -15.64 26.73 -34.03
N HIS A 160 -16.57 26.15 -33.28
CA HIS A 160 -16.62 26.32 -31.82
C HIS A 160 -15.28 25.82 -31.23
N LYS A 161 -14.61 26.59 -30.38
CA LYS A 161 -13.23 26.25 -29.93
C LYS A 161 -13.20 25.39 -28.67
N GLN A 162 -14.31 25.24 -27.98
CA GLN A 162 -14.42 24.33 -26.85
C GLN A 162 -14.65 22.90 -27.34
N GLY A 163 -13.93 21.95 -26.74
CA GLY A 163 -13.94 20.56 -27.15
C GLY A 163 -12.76 19.78 -26.59
N MET A 164 -12.49 18.61 -27.19
CA MET A 164 -11.38 17.74 -26.84
C MET A 164 -10.29 17.79 -27.93
N LEU A 165 -9.08 18.19 -27.57
CA LEU A 165 -7.89 18.11 -28.42
C LEU A 165 -7.07 16.87 -28.05
N ILE A 166 -6.90 15.94 -28.98
CA ILE A 166 -6.01 14.80 -28.86
C ILE A 166 -4.70 15.14 -29.56
N VAL A 167 -3.59 15.00 -28.84
CA VAL A 167 -2.24 15.23 -29.35
C VAL A 167 -1.50 13.89 -29.34
N MET A 168 -0.97 13.49 -30.50
CA MET A 168 -0.06 12.35 -30.60
C MET A 168 1.32 12.87 -31.02
N ASN A 169 2.35 12.57 -30.23
CA ASN A 169 3.71 13.05 -30.47
C ASN A 169 4.61 11.86 -30.86
N PHE A 170 5.00 11.81 -32.12
CA PHE A 170 5.84 10.77 -32.67
C PHE A 170 7.28 11.26 -32.84
N GLY A 171 8.23 10.36 -32.55
CA GLY A 171 9.65 10.60 -32.83
C GLY A 171 10.24 11.79 -32.09
N LYS A 172 9.76 12.12 -30.88
CA LYS A 172 10.22 13.25 -30.05
C LYS A 172 10.06 14.61 -30.75
N GLY A 173 8.85 14.91 -31.23
CA GLY A 173 8.51 16.18 -31.86
C GLY A 173 8.84 16.26 -33.35
N LYS A 174 9.22 15.15 -34.00
CA LYS A 174 9.47 15.08 -35.45
C LYS A 174 8.18 15.00 -36.25
N MET A 175 7.14 14.42 -35.67
CA MET A 175 5.79 14.46 -36.19
C MET A 175 4.82 14.62 -35.01
N ILE A 176 3.91 15.59 -35.09
CA ILE A 176 2.86 15.77 -34.09
C ILE A 176 1.53 15.77 -34.81
N ASP A 177 0.63 14.89 -34.41
CA ASP A 177 -0.76 14.86 -34.86
C ASP A 177 -1.63 15.58 -33.85
N GLN A 178 -2.51 16.45 -34.34
CA GLN A 178 -3.53 17.09 -33.54
C GLN A 178 -4.90 16.82 -34.14
N THR A 179 -5.77 16.16 -33.37
CA THR A 179 -7.17 15.95 -33.70
C THR A 179 -8.05 16.65 -32.68
N PHE A 180 -8.88 17.58 -33.13
CA PHE A 180 -9.80 18.33 -32.27
C PHE A 180 -11.25 17.92 -32.53
N HIS A 181 -11.93 17.44 -31.49
CA HIS A 181 -13.35 17.16 -31.48
C HIS A 181 -14.08 18.31 -30.77
N ALA A 182 -14.70 19.19 -31.56
CA ALA A 182 -15.45 20.32 -31.04
C ALA A 182 -16.78 19.87 -30.42
N PHE A 183 -17.26 20.55 -29.37
CA PHE A 183 -18.54 20.22 -28.73
C PHE A 183 -19.76 20.42 -29.63
N ASN A 184 -19.64 21.18 -30.72
CA ASN A 184 -20.68 21.30 -31.75
C ASN A 184 -20.73 20.09 -32.71
N GLY A 185 -19.93 19.05 -32.49
CA GLY A 185 -19.89 17.82 -33.29
C GLY A 185 -18.96 17.87 -34.50
N GLU A 186 -18.25 18.97 -34.73
CA GLU A 186 -17.23 19.06 -35.78
C GLU A 186 -15.92 18.40 -35.35
N THR A 187 -15.19 17.80 -36.29
CA THR A 187 -13.85 17.29 -36.03
C THR A 187 -12.85 17.94 -36.99
N TYR A 188 -11.70 18.32 -36.45
CA TYR A 188 -10.61 18.96 -37.18
C TYR A 188 -9.32 18.20 -36.96
N HIS A 189 -8.46 18.22 -37.98
CA HIS A 189 -7.19 17.52 -37.97
C HIS A 189 -6.09 18.41 -38.54
N ARG A 190 -4.89 18.35 -37.96
CA ARG A 190 -3.66 18.87 -38.56
C ARG A 190 -2.45 18.09 -38.10
N MET A 191 -1.34 18.29 -38.82
CA MET A 191 -0.05 17.71 -38.44
C MET A 191 1.06 18.77 -38.42
N PHE A 192 2.03 18.58 -37.53
CA PHE A 192 3.35 19.17 -37.61
C PHE A 192 4.30 18.16 -38.25
N MET A 193 4.95 18.53 -39.35
CA MET A 193 5.95 17.71 -40.03
C MET A 193 6.88 18.59 -40.87
N ALA A 194 8.12 18.15 -41.09
CA ALA A 194 9.15 18.93 -41.79
C ALA A 194 9.30 20.36 -41.20
N ASP A 195 9.35 20.41 -39.86
CA ASP A 195 9.49 21.62 -39.04
C ASP A 195 8.43 22.71 -39.27
N LYS A 196 7.24 22.32 -39.75
CA LYS A 196 6.12 23.25 -40.02
C LYS A 196 4.78 22.64 -39.65
N TRP A 197 3.91 23.46 -39.07
CA TRP A 197 2.49 23.14 -38.92
C TRP A 197 1.80 23.21 -40.28
N LYS A 198 1.03 22.17 -40.61
CA LYS A 198 0.07 22.19 -41.70
C LYS A 198 -1.20 22.89 -41.25
N SER A 199 -1.96 23.41 -42.22
CA SER A 199 -3.28 23.98 -41.97
C SER A 199 -4.23 22.94 -41.41
N TRP A 200 -5.17 23.40 -40.58
CA TRP A 200 -6.28 22.57 -40.12
C TRP A 200 -7.21 22.17 -41.27
N GLY A 201 -7.44 20.87 -41.41
CA GLY A 201 -8.50 20.29 -42.23
C GLY A 201 -9.73 20.00 -41.37
N ARG A 202 -10.93 20.28 -41.89
CA ARG A 202 -12.18 19.83 -41.28
C ARG A 202 -12.50 18.43 -41.80
N VAL A 203 -12.71 17.48 -40.90
CA VAL A 203 -13.11 16.12 -41.26
C VAL A 203 -14.57 16.15 -41.71
N GLN A 204 -14.82 15.70 -42.93
CA GLN A 204 -16.17 15.66 -43.47
C GLN A 204 -16.98 14.56 -42.79
N THR A 205 -18.15 14.91 -42.28
CA THR A 205 -19.11 13.97 -41.68
C THR A 205 -20.37 13.87 -42.54
N SER A 206 -21.16 12.82 -42.36
CA SER A 206 -22.46 12.66 -43.04
C SER A 206 -23.41 13.84 -42.80
N LEU A 207 -23.25 14.57 -41.69
CA LEU A 207 -24.04 15.75 -41.31
C LEU A 207 -23.66 17.03 -42.08
N ASN A 208 -22.47 17.08 -42.70
CA ASN A 208 -21.94 18.26 -43.39
C ASN A 208 -21.76 18.06 -44.89
N SER A 209 -22.25 16.93 -45.43
CA SER A 209 -22.09 16.55 -46.83
C SER A 209 -23.27 17.10 -47.65
N ARG A 210 -23.16 18.35 -48.11
CA ARG A 210 -23.98 18.82 -49.25
C ARG A 210 -23.08 19.07 -50.44
N LEU A 211 -22.99 18.07 -51.32
CA LEU A 211 -22.47 18.25 -52.67
C LEU A 211 -23.58 18.95 -53.49
N LYS A 212 -23.36 20.21 -53.85
CA LYS A 212 -24.23 20.92 -54.80
C LYS A 212 -23.53 20.99 -56.16
N LEU A 213 -23.93 20.11 -57.07
CA LEU A 213 -23.52 20.18 -58.48
C LEU A 213 -24.54 21.03 -59.23
N TRP A 214 -24.07 22.07 -59.90
CA TRP A 214 -24.91 22.91 -60.75
C TRP A 214 -24.53 22.66 -62.20
N SER A 215 -25.50 22.25 -63.02
CA SER A 215 -25.37 22.25 -64.48
C SER A 215 -26.39 23.24 -65.03
N ALA A 216 -25.93 24.15 -65.87
CA ALA A 216 -26.80 25.12 -66.54
C ALA A 216 -27.59 24.48 -67.69
N ASN A 217 -27.10 23.37 -68.29
CA ASN A 217 -27.60 22.84 -69.57
C ASN A 217 -27.74 21.30 -69.62
N GLY A 218 -27.99 20.64 -68.48
CA GLY A 218 -28.34 19.22 -68.43
C GLY A 218 -27.15 18.27 -68.21
N GLY A 219 -27.40 17.23 -67.42
CA GLY A 219 -26.48 16.14 -67.07
C GLY A 219 -25.43 16.48 -66.03
N ASN A 220 -25.60 15.99 -64.80
CA ASN A 220 -24.49 15.81 -63.84
C ASN A 220 -24.31 14.31 -63.67
N GLU A 221 -23.28 13.72 -64.27
CA GLU A 221 -22.89 12.34 -64.00
C GLU A 221 -21.77 12.32 -62.96
N VAL A 222 -21.99 11.56 -61.88
CA VAL A 222 -21.00 11.34 -60.83
C VAL A 222 -20.68 9.87 -60.82
N TYR A 223 -19.45 9.53 -61.20
CA TYR A 223 -18.90 8.20 -61.04
C TYR A 223 -18.15 8.15 -59.71
N VAL A 224 -18.50 7.16 -58.89
CA VAL A 224 -17.77 6.80 -57.68
C VAL A 224 -17.26 5.39 -57.92
N GLU A 225 -15.94 5.22 -57.93
CA GLU A 225 -15.30 3.89 -57.88
C GLU A 225 -15.22 3.40 -56.43
#